data_AF-A0A7U9SQB2-F1
#
_entry.id   AF-A0A7U9SQB2-F1
#
_cell.length_a   1.000
_cell.length_b   1.000
_cell.length_c   1.000
_cell.angle_alpha   90.00
_cell.angle_beta   90.00
_cell.angle_gamma   90.00
#
_symmetry.space_group_name_H-M   'P 1'
#
loop_
_entity.id
_entity.type
_entity.pdbx_description
1 polymer ?
#
loop_
_entity_poly.entity_id
_entity_poly.type
_entity_poly.pdbx_seq_one_letter_code
_entity_poly.pdbx_strand_id
1 'polypeptide(L)'
;MLINPVILETSGEQSGNEACLSVPGKTGMVTRPNYVKIKAYDMDLKPFEMEGTELLARAICHELEHLEGHLYVEKVEGELMNVSDLEEEE
;
A
#
# COMPACT_ATOMS: atom_id res chain seq x y z
N MET A 1 10.82 1.40 -10.95
CA MET A 1 11.08 2.42 -9.92
C MET A 1 10.10 3.56 -10.13
N LEU A 2 9.50 4.09 -9.06
CA LEU A 2 8.53 5.18 -9.13
C LEU A 2 9.17 6.41 -8.50
N ILE A 3 9.62 7.37 -9.30
CA ILE A 3 10.21 8.63 -8.81
C ILE A 3 9.16 9.73 -8.92
N ASN A 4 8.97 10.52 -7.86
CA ASN A 4 7.91 11.52 -7.73
C ASN A 4 6.51 11.02 -8.16
N PRO A 5 6.05 9.87 -7.64
CA PRO A 5 4.75 9.34 -8.01
C PRO A 5 3.62 10.23 -7.49
N VAL A 6 2.56 10.37 -8.29
CA VAL A 6 1.32 11.07 -7.92
C VAL A 6 0.14 10.22 -8.35
N ILE A 7 -0.84 10.02 -7.46
CA ILE A 7 -2.10 9.37 -7.78
C ILE A 7 -2.95 10.30 -8.64
N LEU A 8 -3.39 9.80 -9.80
CA LEU A 8 -4.28 10.51 -10.72
C LEU A 8 -5.73 10.08 -10.53
N GLU A 9 -5.97 8.80 -10.28
CA GLU A 9 -7.31 8.22 -10.16
C GLU A 9 -7.29 7.03 -9.19
N THR A 10 -8.39 6.84 -8.48
CA THR A 10 -8.64 5.67 -7.63
C THR A 10 -10.09 5.22 -7.79
N SER A 11 -10.36 3.92 -7.74
CA SER A 11 -11.73 3.41 -7.74
C SER A 11 -11.86 2.04 -7.06
N GLY A 12 -13.10 1.71 -6.66
CA GLY A 12 -13.41 0.50 -5.90
C GLY A 12 -12.78 0.47 -4.51
N GLU A 13 -13.04 -0.60 -3.76
CA GLU A 13 -12.51 -0.81 -2.41
C GLU A 13 -12.13 -2.28 -2.23
N GLN A 14 -11.12 -2.52 -1.39
CA GLN A 14 -10.67 -3.84 -0.96
C GLN A 14 -10.19 -3.76 0.49
N SER A 15 -10.56 -4.75 1.30
CA SER A 15 -10.03 -4.93 2.64
C SER A 15 -9.11 -6.15 2.64
N GLY A 16 -8.02 -6.07 3.39
CA GLY A 16 -7.03 -7.14 3.49
C GLY A 16 -5.93 -6.77 4.48
N ASN A 17 -5.07 -7.72 4.81
CA ASN A 17 -3.96 -7.45 5.71
C ASN A 17 -2.85 -6.64 5.03
N GLU A 18 -2.29 -5.67 5.73
CA GLU A 18 -1.02 -5.01 5.40
C GLU A 18 0.01 -5.26 6.51
N ALA A 19 1.27 -5.36 6.09
CA ALA A 19 2.44 -5.39 6.96
C ALA A 19 3.52 -4.51 6.35
N CYS A 20 4.48 -4.05 7.16
CA CYS A 20 5.55 -3.19 6.69
C CYS A 20 6.89 -3.57 7.32
N LEU A 21 7.97 -3.49 6.55
CA LEU A 21 9.33 -3.68 7.09
C LEU A 21 9.69 -2.61 8.14
N SER A 22 9.06 -1.43 8.09
CA SER A 22 9.21 -0.38 9.10
C SER A 22 8.45 -0.68 10.41
N VAL A 23 7.56 -1.67 10.42
CA VAL A 23 6.82 -2.13 11.61
C VAL A 23 6.96 -3.65 11.73
N PRO A 24 8.15 -4.14 12.13
CA PRO A 24 8.48 -5.55 12.04
C PRO A 24 7.57 -6.43 12.91
N GLY A 25 7.17 -7.58 12.36
CA GLY A 25 6.38 -8.59 13.07
C GLY A 25 4.90 -8.24 13.29
N LYS A 26 4.41 -7.14 12.70
CA LYS A 26 3.02 -6.69 12.84
C LYS A 26 2.25 -6.75 11.53
N THR A 27 0.95 -6.93 11.64
CA THR A 27 -0.01 -6.96 10.53
C THR A 27 -1.35 -6.39 10.98
N GLY A 28 -2.17 -5.91 10.06
CA GLY A 28 -3.51 -5.42 10.38
C GLY A 28 -4.39 -5.25 9.15
N MET A 29 -5.70 -5.35 9.36
CA MET A 29 -6.70 -5.17 8.30
C MET A 29 -6.76 -3.70 7.86
N VAL A 30 -6.54 -3.42 6.58
CA VAL A 30 -6.60 -2.08 6.00
C VAL A 30 -7.46 -2.10 4.73
N THR A 31 -8.33 -1.10 4.62
CA THR A 31 -9.13 -0.86 3.42
C THR A 31 -8.41 0.12 2.47
N ARG A 32 -8.26 -0.30 1.20
CA ARG A 32 -7.61 0.47 0.12
C ARG A 32 -8.49 0.52 -1.13
N PRO A 33 -8.24 1.44 -2.07
CA PRO A 33 -8.82 1.34 -3.40
C PRO A 33 -8.47 0.03 -4.09
N ASN A 34 -9.42 -0.53 -4.86
CA ASN A 34 -9.16 -1.73 -5.65
C ASN A 34 -8.44 -1.45 -6.97
N TYR A 35 -8.47 -0.19 -7.42
CA TYR A 35 -7.76 0.31 -8.60
C TYR A 35 -7.10 1.65 -8.29
N VAL A 36 -5.89 1.85 -8.81
CA VAL A 36 -5.14 3.10 -8.75
C VAL A 36 -4.45 3.36 -10.08
N LYS A 37 -4.52 4.60 -10.55
CA LYS A 37 -3.69 5.12 -11.65
C LYS A 37 -2.73 6.17 -11.11
N ILE A 38 -1.45 6.05 -11.46
CA ILE A 38 -0.40 6.99 -11.06
C ILE A 38 0.32 7.57 -12.27
N LYS A 39 0.95 8.73 -12.06
CA LYS A 39 2.03 9.25 -12.89
C LYS A 39 3.32 9.28 -12.10
N ALA A 40 4.43 8.86 -12.70
CA ALA A 40 5.74 8.89 -12.08
C ALA A 40 6.84 9.12 -13.13
N TYR A 41 8.08 9.22 -12.68
CA TYR A 41 9.28 9.18 -13.51
C TYR A 41 10.03 7.86 -13.31
N ASP A 42 10.64 7.36 -14.38
CA ASP A 42 11.57 6.23 -14.31
C ASP A 42 12.99 6.69 -13.91
N MET A 43 13.95 5.76 -13.90
CA MET A 43 15.34 6.05 -13.51
C MET A 43 16.06 7.01 -14.47
N ASP A 44 15.55 7.17 -15.69
CA ASP A 44 16.07 8.10 -16.69
C ASP A 44 15.31 9.44 -16.67
N LEU A 45 14.47 9.66 -15.64
CA LEU A 45 13.60 10.81 -15.48
C LEU A 45 12.60 10.99 -16.64
N LYS A 46 12.22 9.90 -17.31
CA LYS A 46 11.17 9.93 -18.31
C LYS A 46 9.81 9.74 -17.64
N PRO A 47 8.81 10.60 -17.91
CA PRO A 47 7.49 10.46 -17.32
C PRO A 47 6.73 9.28 -17.92
N PHE A 48 6.01 8.56 -17.09
CA PHE A 48 5.09 7.50 -17.50
C PHE A 48 3.85 7.45 -16.59
N GLU A 49 2.80 6.80 -17.09
CA GLU A 49 1.62 6.44 -16.31
C GLU A 49 1.60 4.93 -16.08
N MET A 50 1.09 4.52 -14.92
CA MET A 50 0.92 3.12 -14.54
C MET A 50 -0.42 2.95 -13.86
N GLU A 51 -1.06 1.82 -14.14
CA GLU A 51 -2.31 1.41 -13.54
C GLU A 51 -2.07 0.11 -12.76
N GLY A 52 -2.71 -0.02 -11.61
CA GLY A 52 -2.61 -1.19 -10.75
C GLY A 52 -3.95 -1.54 -10.13
N THR A 53 -4.18 -2.83 -9.91
CA THR A 53 -5.37 -3.37 -9.25
C THR A 53 -4.98 -4.28 -8.09
N GLU A 54 -5.93 -4.55 -7.20
CA GLU A 54 -5.79 -5.55 -6.11
C GLU A 54 -4.48 -5.31 -5.32
N LEU A 55 -3.60 -6.31 -5.22
CA LEU A 55 -2.35 -6.20 -4.47
C LEU A 55 -1.45 -5.05 -4.95
N LEU A 56 -1.40 -4.78 -6.26
CA LEU A 56 -0.58 -3.69 -6.79
C LEU A 56 -1.15 -2.32 -6.41
N ALA A 57 -2.48 -2.15 -6.46
CA ALA A 57 -3.13 -0.92 -6.01
C ALA A 57 -2.85 -0.65 -4.53
N ARG A 58 -2.98 -1.70 -3.69
CA ARG A 58 -2.66 -1.67 -2.26
C ARG A 58 -1.21 -1.27 -2.01
N ALA A 59 -0.26 -1.93 -2.68
CA ALA A 59 1.16 -1.63 -2.55
C ALA A 59 1.49 -0.19 -2.96
N ILE A 60 0.91 0.31 -4.06
CA ILE A 60 1.09 1.71 -4.46
C ILE A 60 0.61 2.66 -3.37
N CYS A 61 -0.60 2.47 -2.83
CA CYS A 61 -1.10 3.30 -1.73
C CYS A 61 -0.18 3.25 -0.50
N HIS A 62 0.28 2.05 -0.12
CA HIS A 62 1.17 1.85 1.02
C HIS A 62 2.49 2.62 0.85
N GLU A 63 3.17 2.42 -0.28
CA GLU A 63 4.49 3.02 -0.52
C GLU A 63 4.43 4.54 -0.72
N LEU A 64 3.35 5.06 -1.33
CA LEU A 64 3.18 6.50 -1.48
C LEU A 64 2.90 7.19 -0.13
N GLU A 65 2.19 6.54 0.79
CA GLU A 65 1.97 7.09 2.14
C GLU A 65 3.25 7.22 2.95
N HIS A 66 4.25 6.34 2.74
CA HIS A 66 5.59 6.53 3.34
C HIS A 66 6.24 7.84 2.88
N LEU A 67 6.00 8.28 1.64
CA LEU A 67 6.54 9.55 1.14
C LEU A 67 5.90 10.77 1.83
N GLU A 68 4.69 10.60 2.35
CA GLU A 68 3.95 11.61 3.12
C GLU A 68 4.19 11.47 4.64
N GLY A 69 4.96 10.46 5.07
CA GLY A 69 5.27 10.20 6.47
C GLY A 69 4.19 9.43 7.23
N HIS A 70 3.24 8.81 6.52
CA HIS A 70 2.18 8.00 7.10
C HIS A 70 2.54 6.50 7.09
N LEU A 71 2.10 5.79 8.12
CA LEU A 71 2.22 4.34 8.21
C LEU A 71 0.84 3.67 8.17
N TYR A 72 0.76 2.46 7.61
CA TYR A 72 -0.49 1.69 7.52
C TYR A 72 -1.17 1.47 8.88
N VAL A 73 -0.41 1.47 9.99
CA VAL A 73 -0.93 1.31 11.36
C VAL A 73 -1.94 2.39 11.74
N GLU A 74 -1.89 3.56 11.11
CA GLU A 74 -2.87 4.65 11.28
C GLU A 74 -4.24 4.32 10.65
N LYS A 75 -4.28 3.34 9.75
CA LYS A 75 -5.47 2.93 8.98
C LYS A 75 -5.99 1.55 9.34
N VAL A 76 -5.39 0.90 10.33
CA VAL A 76 -5.80 -0.44 10.75
C VAL A 76 -7.21 -0.37 11.32
N GLU A 77 -8.09 -1.20 10.75
CA GLU A 77 -9.43 -1.43 11.25
C GLU A 77 -9.36 -2.51 12.34
N GLY A 78 -9.65 -2.13 13.59
CA GLY A 78 -9.57 -3.03 14.74
C GLY A 78 -8.18 -3.03 15.38
N GLU A 79 -7.62 -4.22 15.63
CA GLU A 79 -6.37 -4.38 16.36
C GLU A 79 -5.20 -4.72 15.43
N LEU A 80 -4.02 -4.21 15.79
CA LEU A 80 -2.76 -4.60 15.17
C LEU A 80 -2.33 -5.96 15.73
N MET A 81 -2.24 -6.97 14.88
CA MET A 81 -1.94 -8.36 15.23
C MET A 81 -0.44 -8.66 15.08
N ASN A 82 0.07 -9.68 15.75
CA ASN A 82 1.40 -10.21 15.42
C ASN A 82 1.29 -11.15 14.22
N VAL A 83 2.30 -11.12 13.35
CA VAL A 83 2.37 -12.05 12.21
C VAL A 83 2.44 -13.50 12.69
N SER A 84 3.13 -13.76 13.81
CA SER A 84 3.22 -15.09 14.42
C SER A 84 1.87 -15.71 14.75
N ASP A 85 0.89 -14.87 15.12
CA ASP A 85 -0.43 -15.35 15.55
C ASP A 85 -1.24 -15.88 14.36
N LEU A 86 -0.93 -15.44 13.14
CA LEU A 86 -1.56 -15.91 11.90
C LEU A 86 -0.95 -17.23 11.38
N GLU A 87 0.35 -17.44 11.61
CA GLU A 87 1.07 -18.64 11.16
C GLU A 87 0.65 -19.89 11.96
N GLU A 88 0.10 -19.73 13.17
CA GLU A 88 -0.40 -20.83 13.99
C GLU A 88 -1.82 -21.31 13.57
N GLU A 89 -2.52 -20.56 12.71
CA GLU A 89 -3.89 -20.85 12.27
C GLU A 89 -3.99 -21.53 10.87
N GLU A 90 -2.88 -21.68 10.14
CA GLU A 90 -2.76 -22.44 8.87
C GLU A 90 -2.28 -23.89 9.07
#